data_AF-A0A359HIZ5-F1
#
_entry.id   AF-A0A359HIZ5-F1
#
_cell.length_a   1.000
_cell.length_b   1.000
_cell.length_c   1.000
_cell.angle_alpha   90.00
_cell.angle_beta   90.00
_cell.angle_gamma   90.00
#
_symmetry.space_group_name_H-M   'P 1'
#
loop_
_entity.id
_entity.type
_entity.pdbx_description
1 polymer ?
#
loop_
_entity_poly.entity_id
_entity_poly.type
_entity_poly.pdbx_seq_one_letter_code
_entity_poly.pdbx_strand_id
1 'polypeptide(L)'
;MSIKTLIMGAAGRDFHNFNTFFRDNPDYEVVAFTATQIPNIEGRVYPAALAGSLYPEGVPIFPESDLLELIGKYNVDQVIFAYSDVPHEYVMHKASTVLAAGP
;
A
#
# COMPACT_ATOMS: atom_id res chain seq x y z
N MET A 1 -15.49 -0.13 -12.03
CA MET A 1 -15.05 0.22 -10.66
C MET A 1 -13.55 0.05 -10.64
N SER A 2 -12.83 0.95 -10.00
CA SER A 2 -11.40 0.80 -9.74
C SER A 2 -11.16 -0.32 -8.72
N ILE A 3 -10.01 -0.99 -8.82
CA ILE A 3 -9.55 -1.99 -7.86
C ILE A 3 -8.90 -1.26 -6.68
N LYS A 4 -9.49 -1.36 -5.50
CA LYS A 4 -8.96 -0.74 -4.28
C LYS A 4 -7.73 -1.49 -3.81
N THR A 5 -6.62 -0.77 -3.81
CA THR A 5 -5.29 -1.36 -3.66
C THR A 5 -4.58 -0.78 -2.45
N LEU A 6 -4.00 -1.64 -1.62
CA LEU A 6 -3.08 -1.24 -0.55
C LEU A 6 -1.68 -1.72 -0.90
N ILE A 7 -0.69 -0.84 -0.84
CA ILE A 7 0.70 -1.18 -1.18
C ILE A 7 1.51 -1.32 0.11
N MET A 8 2.05 -2.51 0.37
CA MET A 8 2.96 -2.78 1.49
C MET A 8 4.41 -2.54 1.07
N GLY A 9 5.16 -1.68 1.76
CA GLY A 9 6.57 -1.48 1.44
C GLY A 9 7.29 -0.42 2.28
N ALA A 10 8.61 -0.32 2.06
CA ALA A 10 9.50 0.58 2.78
C ALA A 10 10.14 1.61 1.83
N ALA A 11 9.42 2.71 1.55
CA ALA A 11 9.94 3.99 1.05
C ALA A 11 10.95 3.92 -0.11
N GLY A 12 10.75 2.99 -1.02
CA GLY A 12 11.62 2.70 -2.17
C GLY A 12 10.83 2.07 -3.30
N ARG A 13 10.82 0.73 -3.36
CA ARG A 13 10.16 -0.02 -4.44
C ARG A 13 8.63 0.18 -4.48
N ASP A 14 7.99 0.34 -3.34
CA ASP A 14 6.57 0.71 -3.23
C ASP A 14 6.23 2.00 -3.99
N PHE A 15 6.95 3.10 -3.72
CA PHE A 15 6.74 4.36 -4.43
C PHE A 15 7.10 4.23 -5.91
N HIS A 16 8.11 3.45 -6.26
CA HIS A 16 8.44 3.20 -7.66
C HIS A 16 7.32 2.44 -8.39
N ASN A 17 6.79 1.36 -7.79
CA ASN A 17 5.66 0.61 -8.33
C ASN A 17 4.44 1.52 -8.51
N PHE A 18 4.13 2.33 -7.49
CA PHE A 18 3.06 3.33 -7.56
C PHE A 18 3.26 4.28 -8.74
N ASN A 19 4.44 4.90 -8.85
CA ASN A 19 4.72 5.90 -9.87
C ASN A 19 4.72 5.37 -11.30
N THR A 20 5.09 4.10 -11.48
CA THR A 20 5.25 3.50 -12.82
C THR A 20 4.00 2.79 -13.31
N PHE A 21 3.15 2.30 -12.42
CA PHE A 21 1.98 1.48 -12.80
C PHE A 21 0.64 2.03 -12.30
N PHE A 22 0.59 2.67 -11.12
CA PHE A 22 -0.69 3.01 -10.47
C PHE A 22 -1.10 4.49 -10.54
N ARG A 23 -0.12 5.42 -10.55
CA ARG A 23 -0.30 6.87 -10.35
C ARG A 23 -1.44 7.52 -11.14
N ASP A 24 -1.55 7.23 -12.43
CA ASP A 24 -2.58 7.77 -13.32
C ASP A 24 -3.34 6.64 -14.03
N ASN A 25 -3.41 5.46 -13.40
CA ASN A 25 -4.12 4.32 -13.93
C ASN A 25 -5.54 4.26 -13.33
N PRO A 26 -6.60 4.56 -14.12
CA PRO A 26 -7.96 4.64 -13.61
C PRO A 26 -8.57 3.28 -13.23
N ASP A 27 -7.91 2.18 -13.59
CA ASP A 27 -8.35 0.82 -13.21
C ASP A 27 -8.04 0.53 -11.73
N TYR A 28 -7.24 1.36 -11.06
CA TYR A 28 -6.80 1.16 -9.68
C TYR A 28 -7.01 2.41 -8.82
N GLU A 29 -7.31 2.18 -7.54
CA GLU A 29 -7.37 3.20 -6.50
C GLU A 29 -6.46 2.78 -5.34
N VAL A 30 -5.28 3.38 -5.25
CA VAL A 30 -4.34 3.11 -4.17
C VAL A 30 -4.78 3.87 -2.93
N VAL A 31 -5.43 3.18 -2.01
CA VAL A 31 -6.07 3.78 -0.82
C VAL A 31 -5.08 4.09 0.30
N ALA A 32 -3.96 3.37 0.34
CA ALA A 32 -2.93 3.54 1.35
C ALA A 32 -1.60 2.86 0.97
N PHE A 33 -0.52 3.38 1.53
CA PHE A 33 0.72 2.64 1.75
C PHE A 33 0.78 2.14 3.20
N THR A 34 1.47 1.04 3.43
CA THR A 34 1.91 0.65 4.79
C THR A 34 3.41 0.48 4.84
N ALA A 35 4.04 0.91 5.91
CA ALA A 35 5.47 0.75 6.14
C ALA A 35 5.79 0.09 7.48
N THR A 36 6.90 -0.64 7.54
CA THR A 36 7.53 -1.01 8.82
C THR A 36 8.17 0.22 9.46
N GLN A 37 8.64 0.10 10.72
CA GLN A 37 9.13 1.21 11.55
C GLN A 37 10.35 1.92 10.94
N ILE A 38 10.13 2.77 9.94
CA ILE A 38 11.05 3.83 9.54
C ILE A 38 10.75 4.99 10.47
N PRO A 39 11.73 5.46 11.26
CA PRO A 39 11.53 6.60 12.15
C PRO A 39 10.88 7.77 11.40
N ASN A 40 9.74 8.24 11.92
CA ASN A 40 8.98 9.38 11.42
C ASN A 40 8.23 9.18 10.08
N ILE A 41 8.05 7.97 9.53
CA ILE A 41 7.26 7.77 8.30
C ILE A 41 5.76 7.58 8.55
N GLU A 42 5.41 7.01 9.70
CA GLU A 42 4.03 6.70 10.08
C GLU A 42 3.23 8.00 10.25
N GLY A 43 2.03 8.06 9.64
CA GLY A 43 1.18 9.26 9.65
C GLY A 43 1.57 10.31 8.59
N ARG A 44 2.56 10.04 7.74
CA ARG A 44 2.84 10.88 6.56
C ARG A 44 1.89 10.57 5.42
N VAL A 45 1.89 11.47 4.44
CA VAL A 45 1.16 11.34 3.19
C VAL A 45 2.19 11.34 2.06
N TYR A 46 2.07 10.37 1.15
CA TYR A 46 2.76 10.43 -0.14
C TYR A 46 2.25 11.66 -0.89
N PRO A 47 3.11 12.63 -1.22
CA PRO A 47 2.69 13.99 -1.51
C PRO A 47 1.88 14.08 -2.81
N ALA A 48 0.79 14.87 -2.79
CA ALA A 48 -0.06 15.13 -3.95
C ALA A 48 0.73 15.57 -5.20
N ALA A 49 1.76 16.40 -5.01
CA ALA A 49 2.63 16.88 -6.09
C ALA A 49 3.36 15.75 -6.85
N LEU A 50 3.46 14.54 -6.27
CA LEU A 50 4.04 13.35 -6.89
C LEU A 50 3.01 12.25 -7.16
N ALA A 51 1.76 12.44 -6.70
CA ALA A 51 0.75 11.39 -6.67
C ALA A 51 -0.08 11.30 -7.95
N GLY A 52 0.07 12.24 -8.89
CA GLY A 52 -0.68 12.26 -10.15
C GLY A 52 -2.07 12.87 -10.00
N SER A 53 -2.79 12.90 -11.11
CA SER A 53 -4.08 13.61 -11.22
C SER A 53 -5.22 12.96 -10.42
N LEU A 54 -5.11 11.65 -10.17
CA LEU A 54 -6.12 10.87 -9.45
C LEU A 54 -6.03 11.01 -7.92
N TYR A 55 -4.96 11.61 -7.39
CA TYR A 55 -4.67 11.67 -5.95
C TYR A 55 -4.35 13.12 -5.49
N PRO A 56 -5.31 14.06 -5.58
CA PRO A 56 -5.08 15.47 -5.27
C PRO A 56 -4.71 15.73 -3.80
N GLU A 57 -5.07 14.83 -2.89
CA GLU A 57 -4.71 14.89 -1.47
C GLU A 57 -3.48 14.03 -1.13
N GLY A 58 -2.86 13.39 -2.14
CA GLY A 58 -1.83 12.39 -1.93
C GLY A 58 -2.40 11.04 -1.47
N VAL A 59 -1.52 10.17 -0.96
CA VAL A 59 -1.89 8.82 -0.49
C VAL A 59 -1.38 8.62 0.95
N PRO A 60 -2.24 8.26 1.92
CA PRO A 60 -1.82 8.13 3.31
C PRO A 60 -0.86 6.93 3.52
N ILE A 61 0.03 7.08 4.51
CA ILE A 61 1.01 6.05 4.90
C ILE A 61 0.75 5.65 6.35
N PHE A 62 0.45 4.37 6.58
CA PHE A 62 0.15 3.81 7.90
C PHE A 62 1.23 2.83 8.37
N PRO A 63 1.28 2.51 9.68
CA PRO A 63 2.04 1.38 10.18
C PRO A 63 1.58 0.06 9.55
N GLU A 64 2.53 -0.85 9.27
CA GLU A 64 2.20 -2.20 8.79
C GLU A 64 1.39 -3.02 9.81
N SER A 65 1.49 -2.70 11.12
CA SER A 65 0.66 -3.34 12.16
C SER A 65 -0.83 -3.18 11.92
N ASP A 66 -1.23 -2.13 11.19
CA ASP A 66 -2.62 -1.76 11.00
C ASP A 66 -3.20 -2.43 9.74
N LEU A 67 -2.40 -3.23 9.00
CA LEU A 67 -2.76 -3.82 7.71
C LEU A 67 -4.16 -4.46 7.70
N LEU A 68 -4.49 -5.28 8.70
CA LEU A 68 -5.79 -5.96 8.77
C LEU A 68 -6.95 -5.00 9.02
N GLU A 69 -6.74 -3.98 9.85
CA GLU A 69 -7.74 -2.94 10.09
C GLU A 69 -7.98 -2.13 8.80
N LEU A 70 -6.90 -1.76 8.10
CA LEU A 70 -6.95 -0.96 6.87
C LEU A 70 -7.66 -1.70 5.74
N ILE A 71 -7.46 -3.02 5.60
CA ILE A 71 -8.16 -3.86 4.62
C ILE A 71 -9.67 -3.72 4.80
N GLY A 72 -10.17 -3.89 6.02
CA GLY A 72 -11.61 -3.75 6.31
C GLY A 72 -12.09 -2.30 6.20
N LYS A 73 -11.34 -1.34 6.73
CA LYS A 73 -11.70 0.08 6.75
C LYS A 73 -11.87 0.66 5.35
N TYR A 74 -10.97 0.32 4.42
CA TYR A 74 -11.02 0.84 3.06
C TYR A 74 -11.76 -0.07 2.06
N ASN A 75 -12.13 -1.29 2.46
CA ASN A 75 -12.63 -2.35 1.59
C ASN A 75 -11.63 -2.63 0.46
N VAL A 76 -10.42 -3.06 0.85
CA VAL A 76 -9.31 -3.33 -0.08
C VAL A 76 -9.57 -4.62 -0.86
N ASP A 77 -9.47 -4.55 -2.18
CA ASP A 77 -9.60 -5.72 -3.08
C ASP A 77 -8.25 -6.43 -3.28
N GLN A 78 -7.14 -5.67 -3.26
CA GLN A 78 -5.80 -6.19 -3.51
C GLN A 78 -4.74 -5.58 -2.60
N VAL A 79 -3.83 -6.43 -2.13
CA VAL A 79 -2.62 -6.00 -1.42
C VAL A 79 -1.40 -6.29 -2.26
N ILE A 80 -0.60 -5.26 -2.53
CA ILE A 80 0.63 -5.37 -3.31
C ILE A 80 1.82 -5.41 -2.36
N PHE A 81 2.49 -6.56 -2.31
CA PHE A 81 3.70 -6.74 -1.53
C PHE A 81 4.93 -6.20 -2.29
N ALA A 82 5.48 -5.07 -1.85
CA ALA A 82 6.57 -4.36 -2.53
C ALA A 82 7.92 -4.38 -1.79
N TYR A 83 8.08 -5.14 -0.70
CA TYR A 83 9.41 -5.40 -0.14
C TYR A 83 10.26 -6.28 -1.07
N SER A 84 11.58 -6.08 -1.09
CA SER A 84 12.52 -6.84 -1.94
C SER A 84 13.40 -7.82 -1.16
N ASP A 85 13.82 -7.46 0.05
CA ASP A 85 14.88 -8.17 0.78
C ASP A 85 14.32 -8.87 2.03
N VAL A 86 13.39 -9.81 1.82
CA VAL A 86 12.73 -10.54 2.90
C VAL A 86 12.76 -12.06 2.66
N PRO A 87 12.79 -12.88 3.72
CA PRO A 87 12.67 -14.33 3.58
C PRO A 87 11.33 -14.74 2.97
N HIS A 88 11.32 -15.85 2.23
CA HIS A 88 10.11 -16.45 1.68
C HIS A 88 9.01 -16.65 2.75
N GLU A 89 9.38 -17.13 3.94
CA GLU A 89 8.44 -17.34 5.04
C GLU A 89 7.71 -16.06 5.43
N TYR A 90 8.41 -14.92 5.46
CA TYR A 90 7.78 -13.63 5.77
C TYR A 90 6.77 -13.23 4.70
N VAL A 91 7.11 -13.39 3.41
CA VAL A 91 6.19 -13.14 2.29
C VAL A 91 4.93 -14.01 2.43
N MET A 92 5.11 -15.31 2.66
CA MET A 92 4.00 -16.25 2.74
C MET A 92 3.13 -16.03 3.98
N HIS A 93 3.72 -15.69 5.13
CA HIS A 93 2.95 -15.33 6.30
C HIS A 93 2.08 -14.10 6.05
N LYS A 94 2.62 -13.04 5.42
CA LYS A 94 1.83 -11.85 5.06
C LYS A 94 0.72 -12.19 4.06
N ALA A 95 1.02 -12.98 3.03
CA ALA A 95 0.03 -13.42 2.06
C ALA A 95 -1.11 -14.21 2.72
N SER A 96 -0.80 -15.17 3.60
CA SER A 96 -1.81 -15.93 4.36
C SER A 96 -2.66 -15.03 5.25
N THR A 97 -2.07 -14.05 5.93
CA THR A 97 -2.80 -13.08 6.75
C THR A 97 -3.76 -12.23 5.93
N VAL A 98 -3.33 -11.73 4.77
CA VAL A 98 -4.18 -10.94 3.86
C VAL A 98 -5.32 -11.78 3.31
N LEU A 99 -5.04 -12.99 2.82
CA LEU A 99 -6.07 -13.88 2.26
C LEU A 99 -7.12 -14.30 3.29
N ALA A 100 -6.74 -14.39 4.57
CA ALA A 100 -7.66 -14.68 5.66
C ALA A 100 -8.56 -13.50 6.03
N ALA A 101 -8.25 -12.27 5.59
CA ALA A 101 -8.99 -11.06 5.91
C ALA A 101 -10.32 -10.93 5.14
N GLY A 102 -10.52 -11.75 4.10
CA GLY A 102 -11.76 -11.82 3.33
C GLY A 102 -11.54 -11.64 1.83
N PRO A 103 -12.60 -11.89 1.03
CA PRO A 103 -12.65 -11.55 -0.39
C PRO A 103 -12.75 -10.04 -0.62
#